data_AF-A0A529L4S5-F1
#
_entry.id   AF-A0A529L4S5-F1
#
_cell.length_a   1.000
_cell.length_b   1.000
_cell.length_c   1.000
_cell.angle_alpha   90.00
_cell.angle_beta   90.00
_cell.angle_gamma   90.00
#
_symmetry.space_group_name_H-M   'P 1'
#
loop_
_entity.id
_entity.type
_entity.pdbx_description
1 polymer ?
#
loop_
_entity_poly.entity_id
_entity_poly.type
_entity_poly.pdbx_seq_one_letter_code
_entity_poly.pdbx_strand_id
1 'polypeptide(L)'
;MKRLRAFFYVQHLLGIGHLARASRIAAALADGGFDVTVVTGGAPIAGFPGLGVKSVTLPPVTSGDEGFSGLVDLQGKPIDDDFKKRRSEMLLQAFRDCRPDIVIVEAFPFGRRQMRFELLPLVEAIDATSPRPLLVTSVRDILQERVKPGRNEETVDLINRHFDLVMVHGDPAFA
;
A
#
# COMPACT_ATOMS: atom_id res chain seq x y z
N MET A 1 17.71 -10.27 -20.08
CA MET A 1 16.31 -10.51 -19.67
C MET A 1 15.66 -9.18 -19.29
N LYS A 2 14.36 -9.01 -19.52
CA LYS A 2 13.62 -7.81 -19.08
C LYS A 2 13.61 -7.77 -17.55
N ARG A 3 13.96 -6.63 -16.94
CA ARG A 3 13.87 -6.40 -15.50
C ARG A 3 12.39 -6.32 -15.10
N LEU A 4 11.94 -7.13 -14.15
CA LEU A 4 10.56 -7.06 -13.63
C LEU A 4 10.40 -5.80 -12.79
N ARG A 5 9.25 -5.12 -12.93
CA ARG A 5 8.94 -3.88 -12.21
C ARG A 5 7.97 -4.13 -11.08
N ALA A 6 8.34 -3.74 -9.87
CA ALA A 6 7.52 -3.84 -8.69
C ALA A 6 7.04 -2.45 -8.23
N PHE A 7 5.73 -2.30 -8.06
CA PHE A 7 5.12 -1.10 -7.51
C PHE A 7 4.61 -1.39 -6.10
N PHE A 8 5.24 -0.80 -5.09
CA PHE A 8 4.92 -1.09 -3.68
C PHE A 8 4.25 0.12 -3.03
N TYR A 9 2.94 0.03 -2.79
CA TYR A 9 2.21 1.02 -2.01
C TYR A 9 2.32 0.76 -0.50
N VAL A 10 2.67 1.80 0.26
CA VAL A 10 2.65 1.77 1.73
C VAL A 10 2.10 3.07 2.33
N GLN A 11 1.20 2.91 3.30
CA GLN A 11 0.67 3.98 4.13
C GLN A 11 0.99 3.73 5.60
N HIS A 12 1.56 4.74 6.27
CA HIS A 12 1.67 4.81 7.73
C HIS A 12 0.91 6.03 8.25
N LEU A 13 0.29 5.91 9.42
CA LEU A 13 -0.53 6.99 10.02
C LEU A 13 0.08 7.50 11.32
N LEU A 14 0.32 6.61 12.30
CA LEU A 14 0.90 6.94 13.61
C LEU A 14 2.34 6.42 13.75
N GLY A 15 2.55 5.14 13.47
CA GLY A 15 3.86 4.48 13.60
C GLY A 15 4.48 4.11 12.25
N ILE A 16 5.82 4.06 12.21
CA ILE A 16 6.58 3.82 10.97
C ILE A 16 6.81 2.33 10.67
N GLY A 17 6.31 1.40 11.48
CA GLY A 17 6.63 -0.03 11.34
C GLY A 17 6.26 -0.62 9.96
N HIS A 18 5.16 -0.14 9.37
CA HIS A 18 4.74 -0.53 8.03
C HIS A 18 5.68 0.01 6.94
N LEU A 19 6.04 1.30 7.02
CA LEU A 19 7.01 1.93 6.14
C LEU A 19 8.37 1.24 6.21
N ALA A 20 8.86 0.99 7.44
CA ALA A 20 10.18 0.41 7.66
C ALA A 20 10.28 -1.03 7.13
N ARG A 21 9.19 -1.80 7.20
CA ARG A 21 9.10 -3.14 6.62
C ARG A 21 9.00 -3.08 5.10
N ALA A 22 8.08 -2.29 4.55
CA ALA A 22 7.92 -2.14 3.10
C ALA A 22 9.25 -1.71 2.45
N SER A 23 9.99 -0.81 3.10
CA SER A 23 11.32 -0.37 2.65
C SER A 23 12.35 -1.49 2.64
N ARG A 24 12.36 -2.39 3.64
CA ARG A 24 13.27 -3.55 3.67
C ARG A 24 12.93 -4.56 2.57
N ILE A 25 11.65 -4.83 2.35
CA ILE A 25 11.21 -5.73 1.27
C ILE A 25 11.54 -5.12 -0.09
N ALA A 26 11.31 -3.81 -0.28
CA ALA A 26 11.65 -3.10 -1.50
C ALA A 26 13.16 -3.15 -1.79
N ALA A 27 14.00 -2.98 -0.77
CA ALA A 27 15.46 -3.14 -0.92
C ALA A 27 15.83 -4.57 -1.33
N ALA A 28 15.29 -5.59 -0.66
CA ALA A 28 15.55 -6.99 -1.01
C ALA A 28 15.07 -7.35 -2.44
N LEU A 29 13.93 -6.81 -2.89
CA LEU A 29 13.46 -6.96 -4.27
C LEU A 29 14.42 -6.28 -5.26
N ALA A 30 14.90 -5.08 -4.93
CA ALA A 30 15.86 -4.35 -5.77
C ALA A 30 17.19 -5.12 -5.90
N ASP A 31 17.70 -5.66 -4.80
CA ASP A 31 18.89 -6.53 -4.76
C ASP A 31 18.67 -7.83 -5.54
N GLY A 32 17.45 -8.37 -5.49
CA GLY A 32 16.99 -9.50 -6.30
C GLY A 32 16.77 -9.17 -7.79
N GLY A 33 17.09 -7.94 -8.22
CA GLY A 33 17.04 -7.53 -9.61
C GLY A 33 15.72 -6.92 -10.08
N PHE A 34 14.74 -6.64 -9.21
CA PHE A 34 13.52 -5.91 -9.60
C PHE A 34 13.80 -4.42 -9.77
N ASP A 35 13.11 -3.75 -10.69
CA ASP A 35 12.99 -2.30 -10.74
C ASP A 35 11.84 -1.89 -9.81
N VAL A 36 12.18 -1.40 -8.61
CA VAL A 36 11.21 -1.17 -7.54
C VAL A 36 10.87 0.30 -7.43
N THR A 37 9.59 0.63 -7.49
CA THR A 37 9.05 1.95 -7.15
C THR A 37 8.20 1.83 -5.89
N VAL A 38 8.58 2.54 -4.82
CA VAL A 38 7.83 2.59 -3.56
C VAL A 38 6.97 3.85 -3.52
N VAL A 39 5.67 3.71 -3.33
CA VAL A 39 4.75 4.83 -3.14
C VAL A 39 4.43 4.97 -1.66
N THR A 40 4.73 6.13 -1.09
CA THR A 40 4.52 6.42 0.33
C THR A 40 3.47 7.49 0.52
N GLY A 41 2.54 7.28 1.45
CA GLY A 41 1.47 8.24 1.71
C GLY A 41 1.40 8.85 3.11
N GLY A 42 2.27 8.45 4.04
CA GLY A 42 2.36 9.09 5.37
C GLY A 42 3.37 10.23 5.41
N ALA A 43 3.56 10.81 6.60
CA ALA A 43 4.58 11.84 6.82
C ALA A 43 5.98 11.36 6.37
N PRO A 44 6.78 12.16 5.66
CA PRO A 44 8.13 11.77 5.27
C PRO A 44 9.00 11.44 6.49
N ILE A 45 9.74 10.34 6.43
CA ILE A 45 10.65 9.90 7.50
C ILE A 45 12.06 9.81 6.95
N ALA A 46 13.01 10.48 7.59
CA ALA A 46 14.41 10.43 7.19
C ALA A 46 14.92 8.98 7.15
N GLY A 47 15.60 8.61 6.06
CA GLY A 47 16.12 7.26 5.85
C GLY A 47 15.12 6.24 5.30
N PHE A 48 13.86 6.63 5.04
CA PHE A 48 12.84 5.75 4.46
C PHE A 48 12.09 6.39 3.27
N PRO A 49 11.88 5.66 2.16
CA PRO A 49 12.54 4.41 1.79
C PRO A 49 14.07 4.55 1.76
N GLY A 50 14.78 3.43 1.88
CA GLY A 50 16.25 3.43 1.95
C GLY A 50 16.91 4.04 0.72
N LEU A 51 18.19 4.41 0.84
CA LEU A 51 18.98 4.98 -0.25
C LEU A 51 18.95 4.05 -1.49
N GLY A 52 18.76 4.65 -2.67
CA GLY A 52 18.73 3.92 -3.94
C GLY A 52 17.37 3.31 -4.31
N VAL A 53 16.36 3.38 -3.42
CA VAL A 53 14.99 2.95 -3.75
C VAL A 53 14.26 4.11 -4.43
N LYS A 54 13.79 3.90 -5.66
CA LYS A 54 12.94 4.88 -6.35
C LYS A 54 11.63 5.03 -5.58
N SER A 55 11.26 6.27 -5.24
CA SER A 55 10.06 6.53 -4.45
C SER A 55 9.18 7.63 -5.05
N VAL A 56 7.87 7.49 -4.88
CA VAL A 56 6.87 8.54 -5.14
C VAL A 56 6.16 8.86 -3.83
N THR A 57 6.25 10.12 -3.40
CA THR A 57 5.59 10.58 -2.18
C THR A 57 4.26 11.23 -2.52
N LEU A 58 3.17 10.64 -2.06
CA LEU A 58 1.84 11.24 -2.16
C LEU A 58 1.69 12.36 -1.11
N PRO A 59 0.78 13.35 -1.32
CA PRO A 59 0.46 14.36 -0.31
C PRO A 59 0.17 13.71 1.05
N PRO A 60 0.99 13.94 2.08
CA PRO A 60 1.01 13.11 3.28
C PRO A 60 -0.30 13.21 4.07
N VAL A 61 -0.74 12.07 4.59
CA VAL A 61 -1.92 11.95 5.43
C VAL A 61 -1.56 11.20 6.72
N THR A 62 -2.08 11.67 7.85
CA THR A 62 -1.94 11.04 9.17
C THR A 62 -3.31 10.82 9.82
N SER A 63 -3.31 10.23 11.02
CA SER A 63 -4.51 9.99 11.84
C SER A 63 -4.91 11.29 12.53
N GLY A 64 -6.19 11.66 12.49
CA GLY A 64 -6.70 12.84 13.19
C GLY A 64 -6.62 12.74 14.72
N ASP A 65 -6.95 11.56 15.26
CA ASP A 65 -6.92 11.25 16.70
C ASP A 65 -6.27 9.88 16.96
N GLU A 66 -5.94 9.58 18.22
CA GLU A 66 -5.44 8.26 18.66
C GLU A 66 -6.39 7.10 18.30
N GLY A 67 -7.69 7.39 18.19
CA GLY A 67 -8.74 6.43 17.80
C GLY A 67 -8.85 6.15 16.30
N PHE A 68 -7.99 6.74 15.46
CA PHE A 68 -8.07 6.66 14.00
C PHE A 68 -9.39 7.19 13.41
N SER A 69 -10.06 8.13 14.09
CA SER A 69 -11.24 8.83 13.58
C SER A 69 -10.83 9.90 12.56
N GLY A 70 -10.79 9.50 11.29
CA GLY A 70 -10.58 10.43 10.18
C GLY A 70 -9.11 10.67 9.83
N LEU A 71 -8.95 11.16 8.60
CA LEU A 71 -7.67 11.44 7.98
C LEU A 71 -7.43 12.95 7.96
N VAL A 72 -6.24 13.36 8.40
CA VAL A 72 -5.83 14.77 8.41
C VAL A 72 -4.51 14.95 7.65
N ASP A 73 -4.26 16.16 7.19
CA ASP A 73 -2.96 16.55 6.65
C ASP A 73 -1.93 16.78 7.78
N LEU A 74 -0.71 17.20 7.42
CA LEU A 74 0.36 17.46 8.40
C LEU A 74 0.10 18.67 9.32
N GLN A 75 -0.91 19.49 9.01
CA GLN A 75 -1.33 20.61 9.85
C GLN A 75 -2.50 20.21 10.76
N GLY A 76 -2.94 18.96 10.73
CA GLY A 76 -4.09 18.48 11.50
C GLY A 76 -5.44 18.86 10.89
N LYS A 77 -5.47 19.41 9.67
CA LYS A 77 -6.72 19.75 8.99
C LYS A 77 -7.32 18.48 8.35
N PRO A 78 -8.63 18.20 8.54
CA PRO A 78 -9.30 17.10 7.85
C PRO A 78 -9.15 17.19 6.34
N ILE A 79 -8.83 16.06 5.69
CA ILE A 79 -8.75 16.01 4.23
C ILE A 79 -10.15 16.03 3.62
N ASP A 80 -10.34 16.88 2.62
CA ASP A 80 -11.58 16.98 1.85
C ASP A 80 -11.57 16.06 0.62
N ASP A 81 -12.67 16.06 -0.13
CA ASP A 81 -12.83 15.19 -1.29
C ASP A 81 -11.94 15.61 -2.48
N ASP A 82 -11.63 16.91 -2.60
CA ASP A 82 -10.68 17.40 -3.61
C ASP A 82 -9.26 16.92 -3.32
N PHE A 83 -8.84 16.91 -2.05
CA PHE A 83 -7.57 16.34 -1.61
C PHE A 83 -7.53 14.85 -1.94
N LYS A 84 -8.56 14.08 -1.56
CA LYS A 84 -8.65 12.64 -1.83
C LYS A 84 -8.58 12.34 -3.32
N LYS A 85 -9.31 13.10 -4.14
CA LYS A 85 -9.33 12.95 -5.60
C LYS A 85 -7.95 13.20 -6.20
N ARG A 86 -7.33 14.34 -5.89
CA ARG A 86 -5.99 14.69 -6.38
C ARG A 86 -4.95 13.65 -5.98
N ARG A 87 -5.02 13.20 -4.73
CA ARG A 87 -4.11 12.19 -4.21
C ARG A 87 -4.28 10.83 -4.90
N SER A 88 -5.53 10.41 -5.13
CA SER A 88 -5.85 9.20 -5.90
C SER A 88 -5.35 9.29 -7.34
N GLU A 89 -5.55 10.43 -8.01
CA GLU A 89 -5.05 10.68 -9.37
C GLU A 89 -3.52 10.61 -9.44
N MET A 90 -2.81 11.13 -8.45
CA MET A 90 -1.35 11.01 -8.34
C MET A 90 -0.89 9.56 -8.18
N LEU A 91 -1.59 8.76 -7.35
CA LEU A 91 -1.30 7.33 -7.19
C LEU A 91 -1.50 6.58 -8.50
N LEU A 92 -2.62 6.83 -9.18
CA LEU A 92 -2.92 6.21 -10.47
C LEU A 92 -1.92 6.63 -11.56
N GLN A 93 -1.46 7.88 -11.54
CA GLN A 93 -0.43 8.35 -12.47
C GLN A 93 0.90 7.63 -12.21
N ALA A 94 1.32 7.54 -10.95
CA ALA A 94 2.52 6.80 -10.58
C ALA A 94 2.46 5.32 -11.01
N PHE A 95 1.30 4.68 -10.86
CA PHE A 95 1.05 3.33 -11.34
C PHE A 95 1.21 3.22 -12.87
N ARG A 96 0.56 4.12 -13.62
CA ARG A 96 0.66 4.16 -15.09
C ARG A 96 2.08 4.41 -15.59
N ASP A 97 2.83 5.28 -14.93
CA ASP A 97 4.21 5.60 -15.30
C ASP A 97 5.16 4.44 -14.97
N CYS A 98 4.94 3.75 -13.86
CA CYS A 98 5.70 2.56 -13.50
C CYS A 98 5.47 1.39 -14.47
N ARG A 99 4.24 1.26 -15.00
CA ARG A 99 3.79 0.11 -15.82
C ARG A 99 4.19 -1.23 -15.18
N PRO A 100 3.86 -1.47 -13.90
CA PRO A 100 4.44 -2.58 -13.14
C PRO A 100 4.13 -3.93 -13.76
N ASP A 101 4.95 -4.93 -13.44
CA ASP A 101 4.65 -6.34 -13.68
C ASP A 101 4.04 -6.98 -12.40
N ILE A 102 4.27 -6.37 -11.22
CA ILE A 102 3.67 -6.71 -9.93
C ILE A 102 3.37 -5.45 -9.10
N VAL A 103 2.21 -5.43 -8.44
CA VAL A 103 1.77 -4.44 -7.46
C VAL A 103 1.66 -5.09 -6.09
N ILE A 104 2.29 -4.48 -5.09
CA ILE A 104 2.26 -4.92 -3.70
C ILE A 104 1.60 -3.83 -2.87
N VAL A 105 0.54 -4.18 -2.14
CA VAL A 105 -0.21 -3.24 -1.30
C VAL A 105 -0.06 -3.64 0.16
N GLU A 106 0.49 -2.74 0.98
CA GLU A 106 0.66 -2.97 2.41
C GLU A 106 -0.69 -3.01 3.14
N ALA A 107 -0.93 -4.10 3.88
CA ALA A 107 -2.06 -4.38 4.76
C ALA A 107 -3.46 -4.38 4.12
N PHE A 108 -3.73 -3.72 2.99
CA PHE A 108 -5.06 -3.71 2.38
C PHE A 108 -5.30 -4.99 1.58
N PRO A 109 -6.47 -5.66 1.69
CA PRO A 109 -7.72 -5.24 2.36
C PRO A 109 -7.85 -5.59 3.85
N PHE A 110 -6.86 -6.28 4.43
CA PHE A 110 -6.82 -6.64 5.86
C PHE A 110 -6.69 -5.45 6.82
N GLY A 111 -6.35 -4.26 6.32
CA GLY A 111 -6.21 -3.00 7.03
C GLY A 111 -6.43 -1.81 6.10
N ARG A 112 -6.08 -0.60 6.57
CA ARG A 112 -6.13 0.65 5.78
C ARG A 112 -7.48 0.95 5.13
N ARG A 113 -8.59 0.59 5.78
CA ARG A 113 -9.96 0.84 5.27
C ARG A 113 -10.20 2.31 4.90
N GLN A 114 -9.62 3.24 5.66
CA GLN A 114 -9.74 4.68 5.41
C GLN A 114 -9.10 5.10 4.09
N MET A 115 -8.17 4.32 3.55
CA MET A 115 -7.48 4.58 2.27
C MET A 115 -8.23 4.01 1.06
N ARG A 116 -9.45 3.47 1.24
CA ARG A 116 -10.24 2.91 0.13
C ARG A 116 -10.52 3.90 -1.00
N PHE A 117 -10.61 5.19 -0.68
CA PHE A 117 -10.83 6.23 -1.69
C PHE A 117 -9.73 6.28 -2.77
N GLU A 118 -8.52 5.79 -2.47
CA GLU A 118 -7.43 5.70 -3.44
C GLU A 118 -7.08 4.26 -3.81
N LEU A 119 -7.27 3.31 -2.90
CA LEU A 119 -6.91 1.91 -3.13
C LEU A 119 -7.92 1.16 -4.01
N LEU A 120 -9.23 1.44 -3.91
CA LEU A 120 -10.20 0.80 -4.81
C LEU A 120 -10.01 1.27 -6.26
N PRO A 121 -9.84 2.58 -6.56
CA PRO A 121 -9.48 3.01 -7.91
C PRO A 121 -8.17 2.40 -8.42
N LEU A 122 -7.17 2.20 -7.56
CA LEU A 122 -5.93 1.52 -7.95
C LEU A 122 -6.19 0.06 -8.35
N VAL A 123 -7.00 -0.67 -7.58
CA VAL A 123 -7.40 -2.05 -7.90
C VAL A 123 -8.13 -2.11 -9.24
N GLU A 124 -9.09 -1.22 -9.46
CA GLU A 124 -9.82 -1.13 -10.73
C GLU A 124 -8.88 -0.84 -11.91
N ALA A 125 -7.93 0.08 -11.73
CA ALA A 125 -6.93 0.40 -12.76
C ALA A 125 -6.00 -0.78 -13.05
N ILE A 126 -5.66 -1.57 -12.04
CA ILE A 126 -4.88 -2.80 -12.20
C ILE A 126 -5.66 -3.80 -13.05
N ASP A 127 -6.91 -4.08 -12.71
CA ASP A 127 -7.75 -5.04 -13.44
C ASP A 127 -8.00 -4.63 -14.89
N ALA A 128 -8.09 -3.31 -15.16
CA ALA A 128 -8.25 -2.77 -16.50
C ALA A 128 -6.96 -2.79 -17.35
N THR A 129 -5.80 -3.11 -16.76
CA THR A 129 -4.50 -3.09 -17.46
C THR A 129 -4.27 -4.40 -18.23
N SER A 130 -3.68 -4.31 -19.43
CA SER A 130 -3.28 -5.47 -20.23
C SER A 130 -1.81 -5.37 -20.70
N PRO A 131 -0.94 -6.36 -20.40
CA PRO A 131 -1.19 -7.48 -19.49
C PRO A 131 -1.41 -7.00 -18.05
N ARG A 132 -2.34 -7.63 -17.34
CA ARG A 132 -2.66 -7.29 -15.95
C ARG A 132 -1.47 -7.62 -15.05
N PRO A 133 -0.92 -6.67 -14.27
CA PRO A 133 0.14 -6.98 -13.30
C PRO A 133 -0.41 -7.85 -12.18
N LEU A 134 0.46 -8.64 -11.55
CA LEU A 134 0.06 -9.38 -10.35
C LEU A 134 -0.28 -8.41 -9.22
N LEU A 135 -1.39 -8.61 -8.52
CA LEU A 135 -1.80 -7.84 -7.35
C LEU A 135 -1.62 -8.67 -6.08
N VAL A 136 -0.76 -8.18 -5.19
CA VAL A 136 -0.37 -8.87 -3.95
C VAL A 136 -0.69 -7.99 -2.76
N THR A 137 -1.26 -8.57 -1.71
CA THR A 137 -1.38 -7.93 -0.41
C THR A 137 -0.27 -8.41 0.51
N SER A 138 0.37 -7.48 1.23
CA SER A 138 1.46 -7.75 2.16
C SER A 138 0.96 -7.58 3.59
N VAL A 139 0.97 -8.66 4.38
CA VAL A 139 0.40 -8.70 5.73
C VAL A 139 1.38 -9.26 6.76
N ARG A 140 1.14 -8.93 8.02
CA ARG A 140 1.82 -9.57 9.16
C ARG A 140 1.10 -10.84 9.56
N ASP A 141 1.85 -11.77 10.15
CA ASP A 141 1.37 -12.94 10.89
C ASP A 141 0.29 -12.64 11.94
N ILE A 142 0.36 -11.49 12.64
CA ILE A 142 -0.64 -11.11 13.64
C ILE A 142 -1.74 -10.27 12.98
N LEU A 143 -2.83 -10.93 12.60
CA LEU A 143 -4.09 -10.28 12.23
C LEU A 143 -4.89 -9.98 13.50
N GLN A 144 -5.28 -8.71 13.69
CA GLN A 144 -6.21 -8.35 14.75
C GLN A 144 -7.62 -8.85 14.39
N GLU A 145 -8.24 -9.59 15.31
CA GLU A 145 -9.60 -10.06 15.13
C GLU A 145 -10.54 -8.88 14.93
N ARG A 146 -11.33 -8.93 13.85
CA ARG A 146 -12.31 -7.90 13.56
C ARG A 146 -13.62 -8.23 14.27
N VAL A 147 -13.90 -7.51 15.34
CA VAL A 147 -15.09 -7.71 16.19
C VAL A 147 -16.42 -7.31 15.49
N LYS A 148 -16.36 -6.57 14.38
CA LYS A 148 -17.58 -6.11 13.66
C LYS A 148 -18.00 -7.12 12.58
N PRO A 149 -19.24 -7.65 12.62
CA PRO A 149 -19.78 -8.56 11.59
C PRO A 149 -19.68 -7.98 10.17
N GLY A 150 -19.50 -8.84 9.16
CA GLY A 150 -19.46 -8.47 7.74
C GLY A 150 -18.09 -8.00 7.23
N ARG A 151 -17.15 -7.63 8.13
CA ARG A 151 -15.84 -7.12 7.72
C ARG A 151 -14.90 -8.20 7.19
N ASN A 152 -15.06 -9.43 7.65
CA ASN A 152 -14.22 -10.54 7.20
C ASN A 152 -14.68 -10.98 5.82
N GLU A 153 -15.99 -11.10 5.64
CA GLU A 153 -16.65 -11.43 4.38
C GLU A 153 -16.28 -10.43 3.28
N GLU A 154 -16.33 -9.12 3.56
CA GLU A 154 -15.92 -8.08 2.61
C GLU A 154 -14.42 -8.15 2.27
N THR A 155 -13.58 -8.53 3.23
CA THR A 155 -12.13 -8.69 2.99
C THR A 155 -11.88 -9.90 2.10
N VAL A 156 -12.54 -11.03 2.38
CA VAL A 156 -12.44 -12.26 1.60
C VAL A 156 -12.96 -12.05 0.18
N ASP A 157 -14.08 -11.34 0.01
CA ASP A 157 -14.64 -11.01 -1.31
C ASP A 157 -13.66 -10.17 -2.14
N LEU A 158 -13.03 -9.14 -1.55
CA LEU A 158 -12.00 -8.35 -2.22
C LEU A 158 -10.78 -9.19 -2.61
N ILE A 159 -10.31 -10.06 -1.73
CA ILE A 159 -9.18 -10.96 -2.01
C ILE A 159 -9.52 -11.86 -3.19
N ASN A 160 -10.64 -12.59 -3.11
CA ASN A 160 -11.02 -13.58 -4.11
C ASN A 160 -11.28 -12.98 -5.49
N ARG A 161 -11.75 -11.73 -5.55
CA ARG A 161 -12.06 -11.06 -6.82
C ARG A 161 -10.82 -10.46 -7.49
N HIS A 162 -9.89 -9.91 -6.71
CA HIS A 162 -8.89 -8.99 -7.26
C HIS A 162 -7.44 -9.41 -6.99
N PHE A 163 -7.15 -10.06 -5.86
CA PHE A 163 -5.78 -10.35 -5.43
C PHE A 163 -5.31 -11.72 -5.91
N ASP A 164 -4.10 -11.75 -6.45
CA ASP A 164 -3.47 -12.99 -6.91
C ASP A 164 -2.77 -13.72 -5.77
N LEU A 165 -2.19 -12.99 -4.80
CA LEU A 165 -1.40 -13.56 -3.70
C LEU A 165 -1.60 -12.79 -2.38
N VAL A 166 -1.49 -13.53 -1.27
CA VAL A 166 -1.37 -12.99 0.09
C VAL A 166 0.04 -13.29 0.59
N MET A 167 0.88 -12.26 0.70
CA MET A 167 2.25 -12.37 1.22
C MET A 167 2.23 -12.17 2.74
N VAL A 168 2.37 -13.26 3.49
CA VAL A 168 2.38 -13.26 4.96
C VAL A 168 3.81 -13.19 5.47
N HIS A 169 4.08 -12.26 6.39
CA HIS A 169 5.40 -12.13 7.01
C HIS A 169 5.37 -12.79 8.38
N GLY A 170 6.14 -13.86 8.51
CA GLY A 170 6.35 -14.59 9.75
C GLY A 170 7.65 -15.37 9.65
N ASP A 171 8.04 -16.00 10.75
CA ASP A 171 9.12 -16.98 10.73
C ASP A 171 8.61 -18.23 9.98
N PRO A 172 9.31 -18.72 8.94
CA PRO A 172 8.91 -19.94 8.24
C PRO A 172 8.88 -21.19 9.15
N ALA A 173 9.50 -21.14 10.33
CA ALA A 173 9.44 -22.20 11.34
C ALA A 173 8.30 -22.03 12.36
N PHE A 174 7.52 -20.94 12.29
CA PHE A 174 6.39 -20.69 13.17
C PHE A 174 5.16 -21.46 12.66
N ALA A 175 4.84 -22.57 13.32
CA ALA A 175 3.69 -23.44 13.07
C ALA A 175 2.58 -23.22 14.11
#